data_AF-A0A9W3A7T7-F1
#
_entry.id   AF-A0A9W3A7T7-F1
#
_cell.length_a   1.000
_cell.length_b   1.000
_cell.length_c   1.000
_cell.angle_alpha   90.00
_cell.angle_beta   90.00
_cell.angle_gamma   90.00
#
_symmetry.space_group_name_H-M   'P 1'
#
loop_
_entity.id
_entity.type
_entity.pdbx_description
1 polymer ?
#
loop_
_entity_poly.entity_id
_entity_poly.type
_entity_poly.pdbx_seq_one_letter_code
_entity_poly.pdbx_strand_id
1 'polypeptide(L)'
;MSSDSEVDFPNRNKDNLTDEEFMDSDLDEDLSESDEAESFTPSAEEWRPVDDHDCGPRPVLFTAHPGPKHAPAPDAKPVSTFVNLFLTDDIVNLVVNETNKYARQFIEDNHKNLETTPRSRVHKWTPISNEEFRAFLGVTMNMRLNKKPNYNAYWYSCNLSQETPWFPVHMN
;
A
#
# COMPACT_ATOMS: atom_id res chain seq x y z
N MET A 1 -10.76 23.73 26.55
CA MET A 1 -10.21 22.44 27.02
C MET A 1 -11.20 21.38 26.61
N SER A 2 -11.05 20.82 25.40
CA SER A 2 -11.88 19.69 24.94
C SER A 2 -11.07 18.43 25.15
N SER A 3 -11.51 17.59 26.07
CA SER A 3 -10.96 16.25 26.24
C SER A 3 -11.48 15.40 25.09
N ASP A 4 -10.58 14.96 24.23
CA ASP A 4 -10.84 13.96 23.21
C ASP A 4 -11.08 12.63 23.94
N SER A 5 -12.21 11.99 23.68
CA SER A 5 -12.44 10.61 24.14
C SER A 5 -12.25 9.73 22.92
N GLU A 6 -11.01 9.33 22.67
CA GLU A 6 -10.70 8.25 21.75
C GLU A 6 -11.43 7.00 22.22
N VAL A 7 -12.14 6.36 21.30
CA VAL A 7 -12.75 5.05 21.53
C VAL A 7 -11.60 4.06 21.57
N ASP A 8 -11.35 3.48 22.75
CA ASP A 8 -10.28 2.50 22.95
C ASP A 8 -10.51 1.30 22.04
N PHE A 9 -9.52 1.00 21.20
CA PHE A 9 -9.58 -0.13 20.27
C PHE A 9 -9.38 -1.41 21.08
N PRO A 10 -10.31 -2.39 21.02
CA PRO A 10 -10.09 -3.66 21.70
C PRO A 10 -8.89 -4.37 21.05
N ASN A 11 -7.79 -4.42 21.81
CA ASN A 11 -6.62 -5.24 21.53
C ASN A 11 -7.03 -6.71 21.57
N ARG A 12 -7.36 -7.28 20.41
CA ARG A 12 -7.55 -8.73 20.28
C ARG A 12 -6.16 -9.37 20.27
N ASN A 13 -5.62 -9.59 21.47
CA ASN A 13 -4.46 -10.44 21.67
C ASN A 13 -4.74 -11.82 21.05
N LYS A 14 -3.77 -12.22 20.21
CA LYS A 14 -3.15 -13.54 20.08
C LYS A 14 -3.95 -14.70 20.67
N ASP A 15 -4.20 -15.70 19.84
CA ASP A 15 -3.77 -17.09 20.01
C ASP A 15 -4.55 -17.99 19.03
N ASN A 16 -3.84 -18.94 18.42
CA ASN A 16 -4.32 -20.08 17.63
C ASN A 16 -4.65 -19.85 16.16
N LEU A 17 -3.62 -19.86 15.32
CA LEU A 17 -3.67 -20.51 14.02
C LEU A 17 -2.49 -21.49 13.97
N THR A 18 -2.82 -22.77 14.09
CA THR A 18 -1.93 -23.91 13.96
C THR A 18 -1.44 -24.02 12.53
N ASP A 19 -0.13 -24.21 12.37
CA ASP A 19 0.54 -24.55 11.12
C ASP A 19 0.02 -25.90 10.64
N GLU A 20 -0.83 -25.90 9.61
CA GLU A 20 -1.17 -27.12 8.89
C GLU A 20 -0.17 -27.28 7.75
N GLU A 21 0.67 -28.30 7.92
CA GLU A 21 1.81 -28.64 7.08
C GLU A 21 1.38 -28.98 5.64
N PHE A 22 2.11 -28.38 4.70
CA PHE A 22 2.00 -28.60 3.27
C PHE A 22 2.52 -30.01 2.95
N MET A 23 1.62 -30.93 2.59
CA MET A 23 1.97 -32.31 2.23
C MET A 23 2.46 -32.34 0.77
N ASP A 24 3.78 -32.41 0.60
CA ASP A 24 4.44 -32.58 -0.70
C ASP A 24 4.37 -34.06 -1.11
N SER A 25 3.95 -34.33 -2.35
CA SER A 25 3.82 -35.69 -2.86
C SER A 25 4.95 -35.97 -3.86
N ASP A 26 5.98 -36.66 -3.39
CA ASP A 26 7.07 -37.18 -4.19
C ASP A 26 6.54 -38.25 -5.17
N LEU A 27 6.56 -37.95 -6.46
CA LEU A 27 6.40 -38.91 -7.54
C LEU A 27 7.75 -39.13 -8.20
N ASP A 28 8.43 -40.20 -7.79
CA ASP A 28 9.62 -40.73 -8.45
C ASP A 28 9.22 -41.37 -9.80
N GLU A 29 9.46 -40.65 -10.90
CA GLU A 29 9.37 -41.20 -12.25
C GLU A 29 10.79 -41.44 -12.78
N ASP A 30 11.20 -42.71 -12.72
CA ASP A 30 12.44 -43.26 -13.28
C ASP A 30 12.37 -43.26 -14.81
N LEU A 31 13.16 -42.39 -15.44
CA LEU A 31 13.43 -42.41 -16.87
C LEU A 31 14.95 -42.40 -17.09
N SER A 32 15.52 -43.59 -17.17
CA SER A 32 16.88 -43.79 -17.66
C SER A 32 16.92 -43.61 -19.19
N GLU A 33 17.39 -42.45 -19.65
CA GLU A 33 17.79 -42.25 -21.04
C GLU A 33 19.26 -41.87 -21.07
N SER A 34 20.07 -42.81 -21.55
CA SER A 34 21.51 -42.70 -21.70
C SER A 34 21.83 -41.93 -22.98
N ASP A 35 22.20 -40.66 -22.83
CA ASP A 35 22.85 -39.89 -23.89
C ASP A 35 24.26 -39.49 -23.45
N GLU A 36 25.24 -40.06 -24.15
CA GLU A 36 26.67 -39.74 -24.10
C GLU A 36 26.87 -38.29 -24.59
N ALA A 37 26.72 -37.33 -23.68
CA ALA A 37 27.12 -35.95 -23.87
C ALA A 37 28.25 -35.63 -22.88
N GLU A 38 29.42 -35.29 -23.41
CA GLU A 38 30.59 -34.76 -22.70
C GLU A 38 30.18 -33.91 -21.49
N SER A 39 30.30 -34.48 -20.29
CA SER A 39 29.88 -33.82 -19.07
C SER A 39 30.86 -32.70 -18.75
N PHE A 40 30.53 -31.47 -19.12
CA PHE A 40 30.91 -30.34 -18.29
C PHE A 40 30.02 -30.42 -17.05
N THR A 41 30.43 -31.21 -16.07
CA THR A 41 29.92 -31.03 -14.71
C THR A 41 30.43 -29.66 -14.27
N PRO A 42 29.58 -28.64 -14.04
CA PRO A 42 30.04 -27.51 -13.26
C PRO A 42 30.31 -28.13 -11.89
N SER A 43 31.59 -28.36 -11.59
CA SER A 43 32.04 -28.76 -10.26
C SER A 43 31.27 -27.86 -9.30
N ALA A 44 30.35 -28.45 -8.52
CA ALA A 44 29.56 -27.71 -7.56
C ALA A 44 30.57 -26.95 -6.70
N GLU A 45 30.62 -25.64 -6.89
CA GLU A 45 31.69 -24.81 -6.38
C GLU A 45 31.52 -24.79 -4.86
N GLU A 46 32.35 -25.59 -4.18
CA GLU A 46 32.29 -25.76 -2.73
C GLU A 46 32.51 -24.39 -2.09
N TRP A 47 31.53 -23.93 -1.30
CA TRP A 47 31.59 -22.62 -0.65
C TRP A 47 32.82 -22.56 0.25
N ARG A 48 33.81 -21.75 -0.15
CA ARG A 48 35.05 -21.54 0.60
C ARG A 48 35.14 -20.12 1.15
N PRO A 49 35.85 -19.91 2.27
CA PRO A 49 36.17 -18.57 2.76
C PRO A 49 36.97 -17.79 1.72
N VAL A 50 36.67 -16.50 1.58
CA VAL A 50 37.44 -15.61 0.71
C VAL A 50 38.85 -15.43 1.28
N ASP A 51 39.87 -15.71 0.48
CA ASP A 51 41.28 -15.51 0.82
C ASP A 51 41.95 -14.38 0.01
N ASP A 52 43.18 -14.03 0.39
CA ASP A 52 43.95 -12.94 -0.24
C ASP A 52 44.37 -13.24 -1.70
N HIS A 53 44.14 -14.46 -2.18
CA HIS A 53 44.42 -14.91 -3.55
C HIS A 53 43.16 -14.97 -4.42
N ASP A 54 41.97 -14.82 -3.84
CA ASP A 54 40.72 -14.76 -4.58
C ASP A 54 40.66 -13.47 -5.42
N CYS A 55 40.74 -13.64 -6.74
CA CYS A 55 40.37 -12.60 -7.68
C CYS A 55 38.84 -12.43 -7.58
N GLY A 56 38.39 -11.40 -6.85
CA GLY A 56 36.97 -11.09 -6.70
C GLY A 56 36.22 -11.10 -8.05
N PRO A 57 34.89 -11.31 -8.02
CA PRO A 57 34.11 -11.46 -9.25
C PRO A 57 34.34 -10.28 -10.19
N ARG A 58 34.50 -10.58 -11.49
CA ARG A 58 34.68 -9.54 -12.51
C ARG A 58 33.49 -8.57 -12.43
N PRO A 59 33.71 -7.25 -12.45
CA PRO A 59 32.61 -6.30 -12.47
C PRO A 59 31.70 -6.58 -13.68
N VAL A 60 30.47 -6.99 -13.41
CA VAL A 60 29.44 -7.08 -14.45
C VAL A 60 28.92 -5.67 -14.72
N LEU A 61 29.04 -5.22 -15.96
CA LEU A 61 28.50 -3.94 -16.39
C LEU A 61 26.98 -4.07 -16.54
N PHE A 62 26.23 -3.08 -16.06
CA PHE A 62 24.80 -3.00 -16.31
C PHE A 62 24.56 -2.65 -17.79
N THR A 63 24.07 -3.61 -18.56
CA THR A 63 23.80 -3.47 -20.01
C THR A 63 22.34 -3.20 -20.33
N ALA A 64 21.44 -3.27 -19.34
CA ALA A 64 20.04 -3.01 -19.56
C ALA A 64 19.78 -1.50 -19.78
N HIS A 65 18.72 -1.20 -20.52
CA HIS A 65 18.29 0.17 -20.75
C HIS A 65 17.68 0.72 -19.44
N PRO A 66 18.28 1.72 -18.79
CA PRO A 66 17.75 2.27 -17.56
C PRO A 66 16.49 3.10 -17.86
N GLY A 67 15.52 3.05 -16.93
CA GLY A 67 14.34 3.91 -16.97
C GLY A 67 13.01 3.16 -16.93
N PRO A 68 11.88 3.90 -16.92
CA PRO A 68 10.55 3.31 -16.85
C PRO A 68 10.21 2.57 -18.15
N LYS A 69 9.81 1.29 -18.04
CA LYS A 69 9.42 0.48 -19.20
C LYS A 69 8.07 0.89 -19.82
N HIS A 70 7.17 1.44 -19.00
CA HIS A 70 5.83 1.86 -19.40
C HIS A 70 5.65 3.37 -19.19
N ALA A 71 6.65 4.15 -19.60
CA ALA A 71 6.55 5.60 -19.52
C ALA A 71 5.36 6.09 -20.37
N PRO A 72 4.53 7.00 -19.84
CA PRO A 72 3.47 7.60 -20.64
C PRO A 72 4.07 8.49 -21.74
N ALA A 73 3.24 8.85 -22.72
CA ALA A 73 3.67 9.71 -23.82
C ALA A 73 4.29 11.03 -23.30
N PRO A 74 5.25 11.63 -24.02
CA PRO A 74 5.93 12.85 -23.57
C PRO A 74 4.99 14.03 -23.28
N ASP A 75 3.82 14.06 -23.93
CA ASP A 75 2.78 15.08 -23.82
C ASP A 75 1.63 14.69 -22.86
N ALA A 76 1.75 13.54 -22.17
CA ALA A 76 0.73 13.07 -21.25
C ALA A 76 0.49 14.06 -20.10
N LYS A 77 -0.77 14.22 -19.73
CA LYS A 77 -1.15 15.04 -18.56
C LYS A 77 -0.48 14.48 -17.32
N PRO A 78 0.41 15.23 -16.64
CA PRO A 78 1.31 14.65 -15.65
C PRO A 78 0.55 13.99 -14.50
N VAL A 79 -0.35 14.72 -13.84
CA VAL A 79 -0.95 14.23 -12.60
C VAL A 79 -1.85 13.02 -12.82
N SER A 80 -2.80 13.08 -13.76
CA SER A 80 -3.73 11.97 -13.97
C SER A 80 -3.03 10.72 -14.51
N THR A 81 -2.08 10.91 -15.43
CA THR A 81 -1.45 9.77 -16.11
C THR A 81 -0.47 9.07 -15.20
N PHE A 82 0.40 9.80 -14.49
CA PHE A 82 1.36 9.18 -13.58
C PHE A 82 0.68 8.54 -12.37
N VAL A 83 -0.36 9.17 -11.81
CA VAL A 83 -1.08 8.59 -10.66
C VAL A 83 -1.78 7.29 -11.06
N ASN A 84 -2.43 7.24 -12.22
CA ASN A 84 -3.15 6.04 -12.68
C ASN A 84 -2.23 4.86 -13.03
N LEU A 85 -0.93 5.08 -13.24
CA LEU A 85 0.04 3.98 -13.43
C LEU A 85 0.27 3.18 -12.15
N PHE A 86 0.14 3.82 -10.98
CA PHE A 86 0.35 3.18 -9.68
C PHE A 86 -0.97 2.90 -8.96
N LEU A 87 -1.94 3.80 -9.09
CA LEU A 87 -3.28 3.69 -8.52
C LEU A 87 -4.27 3.44 -9.65
N THR A 88 -4.22 2.21 -10.16
CA THR A 88 -5.13 1.72 -11.19
C THR A 88 -6.57 1.73 -10.69
N ASP A 89 -7.53 1.70 -11.60
CA ASP A 89 -8.95 1.62 -11.23
C ASP A 89 -9.25 0.39 -10.38
N ASP A 90 -8.58 -0.74 -10.62
CA ASP A 90 -8.75 -1.97 -9.83
C ASP A 90 -8.32 -1.76 -8.37
N ILE A 91 -7.18 -1.12 -8.14
CA ILE A 91 -6.69 -0.80 -6.79
C ILE A 91 -7.64 0.18 -6.11
N VAL A 92 -8.07 1.22 -6.83
CA VAL A 92 -9.01 2.23 -6.32
C VAL A 92 -10.34 1.58 -5.93
N ASN A 93 -10.90 0.75 -6.81
CA ASN A 93 -12.13 0.00 -6.56
C ASN A 93 -11.98 -0.93 -5.36
N LEU A 94 -10.87 -1.66 -5.25
CA LEU A 94 -10.60 -2.56 -4.12
C LEU A 94 -10.59 -1.79 -2.80
N VAL A 95 -9.86 -0.68 -2.73
CA VAL A 95 -9.77 0.14 -1.51
C VAL A 95 -11.13 0.71 -1.13
N VAL A 96 -11.88 1.25 -2.10
CA VAL A 96 -13.23 1.79 -1.87
C VAL A 96 -14.17 0.70 -1.35
N ASN A 97 -14.18 -0.47 -1.99
CA ASN A 97 -15.03 -1.58 -1.59
C ASN A 97 -14.72 -2.08 -0.17
N GLU A 98 -13.45 -2.29 0.16
CA GLU A 98 -13.06 -2.76 1.48
C GLU A 98 -13.28 -1.68 2.55
N THR A 99 -13.05 -0.40 2.25
CA THR A 99 -13.34 0.70 3.20
C THR A 99 -14.83 0.77 3.53
N ASN A 100 -15.70 0.68 2.52
CA ASN A 100 -17.14 0.70 2.70
C ASN A 100 -17.66 -0.54 3.44
N LYS A 101 -17.08 -1.70 3.15
CA LYS A 101 -17.40 -2.97 3.83
C LYS A 101 -16.99 -2.92 5.30
N TYR A 102 -15.77 -2.48 5.59
CA TYR A 102 -15.26 -2.34 6.95
C TYR A 102 -16.11 -1.36 7.76
N ALA A 103 -16.46 -0.21 7.20
CA ALA A 103 -17.29 0.76 7.90
C ALA A 103 -18.68 0.20 8.25
N ARG A 104 -19.27 -0.60 7.35
CA ARG A 104 -20.55 -1.27 7.60
C ARG A 104 -20.44 -2.27 8.76
N GLN A 105 -19.44 -3.14 8.71
CA GLN A 105 -19.15 -4.11 9.77
C GLN A 105 -18.92 -3.41 11.11
N PHE A 106 -18.13 -2.34 11.13
CA PHE A 106 -17.87 -1.55 12.33
C PHE A 106 -19.17 -0.97 12.93
N ILE A 107 -20.05 -0.40 12.11
CA ILE A 107 -21.32 0.17 12.56
C ILE A 107 -22.24 -0.92 13.14
N GLU A 108 -22.32 -2.07 12.47
CA GLU A 108 -23.11 -3.22 12.90
C GLU A 108 -22.61 -3.79 14.25
N ASP A 109 -21.30 -4.02 14.36
CA ASP A 109 -20.66 -4.58 15.55
C ASP A 109 -20.75 -3.63 16.77
N ASN A 110 -20.79 -2.31 16.53
CA ASN A 110 -20.79 -1.29 17.58
C ASN A 110 -22.14 -0.61 17.81
N HIS A 111 -23.24 -1.12 17.24
CA HIS A 111 -24.56 -0.47 17.26
C HIS A 111 -24.97 0.01 18.67
N LYS A 112 -24.82 -0.84 19.69
CA LYS A 112 -25.17 -0.53 21.09
C LYS A 112 -24.34 0.62 21.68
N ASN A 113 -23.05 0.69 21.34
CA ASN A 113 -22.17 1.78 21.78
C ASN A 113 -22.51 3.09 21.04
N LEU A 114 -22.90 2.99 19.77
CA LEU A 114 -23.28 4.15 18.95
C LEU A 114 -24.59 4.81 19.43
N GLU A 115 -25.54 4.02 19.95
CA GLU A 115 -26.76 4.53 20.59
C GLU A 115 -26.45 5.44 21.80
N THR A 116 -25.44 5.10 22.59
CA THR A 116 -25.05 5.88 23.78
C THR A 116 -24.09 7.03 23.46
N THR A 117 -23.60 7.12 22.22
CA THR A 117 -22.66 8.14 21.76
C THR A 117 -23.22 8.96 20.59
N PRO A 118 -24.25 9.80 20.81
CA PRO A 118 -24.97 10.52 19.75
C PRO A 118 -24.11 11.57 19.02
N ARG A 119 -22.97 11.96 19.60
CA ARG A 119 -22.02 12.91 18.98
C ARG A 119 -20.90 12.23 18.19
N SER A 120 -20.89 10.90 18.11
CA SER A 120 -19.89 10.17 17.34
C SER A 120 -19.93 10.58 15.86
N ARG A 121 -18.75 10.74 15.26
CA ARG A 121 -18.62 11.05 13.82
C ARG A 121 -19.17 9.94 12.93
N VAL A 122 -19.22 8.71 13.46
CA VAL A 122 -19.71 7.52 12.76
C VAL A 122 -21.15 7.70 12.28
N HIS A 123 -21.97 8.47 13.01
CA HIS A 123 -23.35 8.78 12.60
C HIS A 123 -23.45 9.59 11.30
N LYS A 124 -22.38 10.27 10.89
CA LYS A 124 -22.29 11.01 9.63
C LYS A 124 -21.58 10.20 8.54
N TRP A 125 -21.14 8.99 8.83
CA TRP A 125 -20.45 8.16 7.85
C TRP A 125 -21.38 7.83 6.67
N THR A 126 -20.85 7.94 5.47
CA THR A 126 -21.52 7.51 4.24
C THR A 126 -20.52 6.69 3.40
N PRO A 127 -21.00 5.74 2.58
CA PRO A 127 -20.12 5.01 1.69
C PRO A 127 -19.39 5.96 0.74
N ILE A 128 -18.08 5.77 0.61
CA ILE A 128 -17.25 6.55 -0.29
C ILE A 128 -17.35 6.02 -1.73
N SER A 129 -17.23 6.92 -2.70
CA SER A 129 -17.10 6.64 -4.12
C SER A 129 -15.63 6.67 -4.58
N ASN A 130 -15.37 6.14 -5.78
CA ASN A 130 -14.06 6.24 -6.42
C ASN A 130 -13.63 7.69 -6.65
N GLU A 131 -14.57 8.57 -6.97
CA GLU A 131 -14.30 10.00 -7.16
C GLU A 131 -13.87 10.67 -5.84
N GLU A 132 -14.59 10.40 -4.74
CA GLU A 132 -14.24 10.92 -3.42
C GLU A 132 -12.90 10.38 -2.92
N PHE A 133 -12.60 9.11 -3.18
CA PHE A 133 -11.29 8.54 -2.84
C PHE A 133 -10.16 9.19 -3.65
N ARG A 134 -10.38 9.46 -4.94
CA ARG A 134 -9.42 10.20 -5.78
C ARG A 134 -9.26 11.66 -5.32
N ALA A 135 -10.35 12.31 -4.89
CA ALA A 135 -10.31 13.64 -4.30
C ALA A 135 -9.51 13.65 -2.98
N PHE A 136 -9.71 12.64 -2.12
CA PHE A 136 -8.92 12.45 -0.89
C PHE A 136 -7.42 12.35 -1.16
N LEU A 137 -7.02 11.59 -2.18
CA LEU A 137 -5.62 11.50 -2.60
C LEU A 137 -5.09 12.84 -3.10
N GLY A 138 -5.87 13.56 -3.90
CA GLY A 138 -5.52 14.90 -4.36
C GLY A 138 -5.31 15.89 -3.21
N VAL A 139 -6.22 15.89 -2.23
CA VAL A 139 -6.11 16.67 -1.00
C VAL A 139 -4.86 16.27 -0.21
N THR A 140 -4.61 14.96 -0.06
CA THR A 140 -3.44 14.44 0.66
C THR A 140 -2.12 14.83 0.01
N MET A 141 -2.01 14.74 -1.31
CA MET A 141 -0.84 15.19 -2.05
C MET A 141 -0.64 16.70 -1.89
N ASN A 142 -1.73 17.48 -1.97
CA ASN A 142 -1.64 18.93 -1.80
C ASN A 142 -1.21 19.32 -0.37
N MET A 143 -1.69 18.61 0.67
CA MET A 143 -1.20 18.79 2.05
C MET A 143 0.31 18.50 2.16
N ARG A 144 0.82 17.49 1.45
CA ARG A 144 2.26 17.18 1.45
C ARG A 144 3.09 18.29 0.81
N LEU A 145 2.56 18.96 -0.21
CA LEU A 145 3.22 20.08 -0.87
C LEU A 145 3.12 21.37 -0.04
N ASN A 146 1.95 21.66 0.51
CA ASN A 146 1.63 22.90 1.24
C ASN A 146 1.58 22.67 2.75
N LYS A 147 2.69 22.22 3.35
CA LYS A 147 2.71 21.79 4.76
C LYS A 147 2.25 22.90 5.73
N LYS A 148 1.29 22.55 6.58
CA LYS A 148 0.81 23.36 7.72
C LYS A 148 1.30 22.78 9.05
N PRO A 149 1.37 23.60 10.12
CA PRO A 149 1.88 23.15 11.43
C PRO A 149 1.02 22.06 12.09
N ASN A 150 -0.26 21.96 11.73
CA ASN A 150 -1.16 20.90 12.18
C ASN A 150 -2.24 20.64 11.12
N TYR A 151 -2.93 19.50 11.23
CA TYR A 151 -3.97 19.14 10.27
C TYR A 151 -5.15 20.13 10.29
N ASN A 152 -5.61 20.56 11.46
CA ASN A 152 -6.74 21.49 11.55
C ASN A 152 -6.50 22.80 10.79
N ALA A 153 -5.25 23.24 10.68
CA ALA A 153 -4.87 24.47 9.99
C ALA A 153 -5.14 24.47 8.48
N TYR A 154 -5.32 23.32 7.84
CA TYR A 154 -5.75 23.28 6.43
C TYR A 154 -7.21 23.72 6.25
N TRP A 155 -8.04 23.58 7.29
CA TRP A 155 -9.47 23.91 7.27
C TRP A 155 -9.82 25.19 8.04
N TYR A 156 -8.84 26.03 8.39
CA TYR A 156 -9.10 27.32 9.05
C TYR A 156 -9.61 28.36 8.06
N SER A 157 -10.84 28.83 8.26
CA SER A 157 -11.45 29.96 7.53
C SER A 157 -11.49 31.27 8.32
N CYS A 158 -11.14 31.24 9.62
CA CYS A 158 -11.31 32.41 10.50
C CYS A 158 -10.11 33.38 10.49
N ASN A 159 -8.91 32.91 10.13
CA ASN A 159 -7.69 33.70 10.13
C ASN A 159 -7.22 33.95 8.69
N LEU A 160 -7.60 35.10 8.12
CA LEU A 160 -7.28 35.49 6.73
C LEU A 160 -5.78 35.34 6.38
N SER A 161 -4.87 35.60 7.33
CA SER A 161 -3.43 35.47 7.10
C SER A 161 -2.94 34.02 6.95
N GLN A 162 -3.69 33.05 7.48
CA GLN A 162 -3.32 31.63 7.52
C GLN A 162 -4.24 30.75 6.66
N GLU A 163 -5.31 31.34 6.12
CA GLU A 163 -6.33 30.70 5.32
C GLU A 163 -5.71 30.01 4.10
N THR A 164 -6.25 28.86 3.73
CA THR A 164 -5.89 28.18 2.48
C THR A 164 -7.18 27.70 1.81
N PRO A 165 -7.86 28.61 1.08
CA PRO A 165 -9.24 28.42 0.62
C PRO A 165 -9.45 27.17 -0.24
N TRP A 166 -8.38 26.64 -0.82
CA TRP A 166 -8.43 25.46 -1.67
C TRP A 166 -8.90 24.21 -0.93
N PHE A 167 -8.46 23.97 0.32
CA PHE A 167 -8.76 22.71 1.03
C PHE A 167 -10.25 22.54 1.38
N PRO A 168 -10.93 23.53 2.00
CA PRO A 168 -12.36 23.41 2.32
C PRO A 168 -13.26 23.22 1.09
N VAL A 169 -12.87 23.76 -0.07
CA VAL A 169 -13.68 23.65 -1.29
C VAL A 169 -13.71 22.21 -1.84
N HIS A 170 -12.65 21.42 -1.60
CA HIS A 170 -12.49 20.09 -2.20
C HIS A 170 -12.76 18.94 -1.22
N MET A 171 -12.91 19.22 0.07
CA MET A 171 -13.32 18.25 1.10
C MET A 171 -14.00 18.96 2.27
N ASN A 172 -15.29 18.68 2.47
CA ASN A 172 -16.14 19.20 3.55
C ASN A 172 -16.50 18.13 4.57
#